data_AF-A0A8X7V9T6-F1
#
_entry.id   AF-A0A8X7V9T6-F1
#
_cell.length_a   1.000
_cell.length_b   1.000
_cell.length_c   1.000
_cell.angle_alpha   90.00
_cell.angle_beta   90.00
_cell.angle_gamma   90.00
#
_symmetry.space_group_name_H-M   'P 1'
#
loop_
_entity.id
_entity.type
_entity.pdbx_description
1 polymer ?
#
loop_
_entity_poly.entity_id
_entity_poly.type
_entity_poly.pdbx_seq_one_letter_code
_entity_poly.pdbx_strand_id
1 'polypeptide(L)'
;MYDLSSDSWKTPDEAFNSNVIEYTKPGLSLKGNTYWYAYDKESRDGFLHCFDFTRERFRQRLSPPVDLKDGYGYHGCNVSLSSVKEEKLALLKIPVWF
;
A
#
# COMPACT_ATOMS: atom_id res chain seq x y z
N MET A 1 -8.56 -12.55 -2.48
CA MET A 1 -8.27 -12.48 -3.93
C MET A 1 -9.15 -13.50 -4.62
N TYR A 2 -9.79 -13.10 -5.71
CA TYR A 2 -10.62 -14.02 -6.50
C TYR A 2 -9.75 -14.68 -7.56
N ASP A 3 -9.79 -16.01 -7.62
CA ASP A 3 -9.08 -16.84 -8.59
C ASP A 3 -10.05 -17.26 -9.69
N LEU A 4 -9.85 -16.72 -10.90
CA LEU A 4 -10.69 -16.98 -12.06
C LEU A 4 -10.60 -18.44 -12.54
N SER A 5 -9.47 -19.12 -12.29
CA SER A 5 -9.26 -20.49 -12.76
C SER A 5 -10.04 -21.51 -11.94
N SER A 6 -10.21 -21.24 -10.64
CA SER A 6 -10.94 -22.10 -9.70
C SER A 6 -12.31 -21.55 -9.30
N ASP A 7 -12.72 -20.40 -9.85
CA ASP A 7 -13.96 -19.68 -9.51
C ASP A 7 -14.15 -19.54 -7.99
N SER A 8 -13.10 -19.12 -7.27
CA SER A 8 -13.11 -19.13 -5.81
C SER A 8 -12.36 -17.96 -5.17
N TRP A 9 -12.74 -17.64 -3.94
CA TRP A 9 -12.06 -16.62 -3.13
C TRP A 9 -10.96 -17.26 -2.27
N LYS A 10 -9.74 -16.76 -2.40
CA LYS A 10 -8.60 -17.04 -1.51
C LYS A 10 -8.43 -15.90 -0.53
N THR A 11 -8.30 -16.19 0.76
CA THR A 11 -7.93 -15.18 1.76
C THR A 11 -6.40 -15.21 1.91
N PRO A 12 -5.69 -14.14 1.58
CA PRO A 12 -4.26 -14.07 1.86
C PRO A 12 -4.02 -14.04 3.38
N ASP A 13 -2.89 -14.60 3.83
CA ASP A 13 -2.54 -14.66 5.25
C ASP A 13 -2.71 -13.32 5.99
N GLU A 14 -3.09 -13.45 7.27
CA GLU A 14 -3.70 -12.47 8.19
C GLU A 14 -2.78 -11.29 8.59
N ALA A 15 -2.23 -10.55 7.63
CA ALA A 15 -1.37 -9.39 7.86
C ALA A 15 -2.13 -8.10 8.25
N PHE A 16 -3.44 -8.19 8.50
CA PHE A 16 -4.34 -7.02 8.58
C PHE A 16 -4.67 -6.54 10.00
N ASN A 17 -4.17 -7.15 11.07
CA ASN A 17 -4.73 -6.91 12.41
C ASN A 17 -4.68 -5.44 12.89
N SER A 18 -3.76 -4.60 12.40
CA SER A 18 -3.76 -3.15 12.67
C SER A 18 -3.60 -2.25 11.43
N ASN A 19 -3.42 -2.83 10.24
CA ASN A 19 -3.05 -2.12 9.02
C ASN A 19 -4.29 -1.78 8.19
N VAL A 20 -4.45 -0.52 7.82
CA VAL A 20 -5.51 -0.07 6.91
C VAL A 20 -4.89 0.28 5.56
N ILE A 21 -5.29 -0.43 4.50
CA ILE A 21 -4.99 -0.04 3.12
C ILE A 21 -5.95 1.08 2.73
N GLU A 22 -5.42 2.20 2.25
CA GLU A 22 -6.22 3.34 1.82
C GLU A 22 -6.88 3.07 0.46
N TYR A 23 -8.15 2.71 0.48
CA TYR A 23 -8.90 2.35 -0.74
C TYR A 23 -9.14 3.53 -1.68
N THR A 24 -9.02 4.77 -1.19
CA THR A 24 -9.16 5.97 -2.04
C THR A 24 -7.94 6.24 -2.90
N LYS A 25 -6.82 5.52 -2.68
CA LYS A 25 -5.57 5.70 -3.41
C LYS A 25 -5.26 4.47 -4.27
N PRO A 26 -4.90 4.65 -5.55
CA PRO A 26 -4.59 3.54 -6.43
C PRO A 26 -3.33 2.81 -5.94
N GLY A 27 -3.37 1.48 -6.02
CA GLY A 27 -2.16 0.66 -5.90
C GLY A 27 -1.35 0.68 -7.19
N LEU A 28 -0.12 0.17 -7.12
CA LEU A 28 0.77 0.03 -8.26
C LEU A 28 1.36 -1.38 -8.33
N SER A 29 1.22 -2.04 -9.47
CA SER A 29 1.88 -3.32 -9.74
C SER A 29 3.22 -3.09 -10.42
N LEU A 30 4.28 -3.70 -9.88
CA LEU A 30 5.65 -3.58 -10.39
C LEU A 30 6.39 -4.90 -10.14
N LYS A 31 6.96 -5.47 -11.21
CA LYS A 31 7.78 -6.71 -11.16
C LYS A 31 7.11 -7.85 -10.38
N GLY A 32 5.83 -8.12 -10.66
CA GLY A 32 5.08 -9.22 -10.04
C GLY A 32 4.71 -9.01 -8.56
N ASN A 33 4.88 -7.79 -8.02
CA ASN A 33 4.36 -7.42 -6.70
C ASN A 33 3.42 -6.22 -6.84
N THR A 34 2.47 -6.06 -5.93
CA THR A 34 1.62 -4.86 -5.90
C THR A 34 1.84 -4.09 -4.60
N TYR A 35 1.88 -2.77 -4.72
CA TYR A 35 2.17 -1.81 -3.67
C TYR A 35 0.97 -0.91 -3.43
N TRP A 36 0.62 -0.68 -2.16
CA TRP A 36 -0.41 0.27 -1.77
C TRP A 36 0.09 1.17 -0.65
N TYR A 37 -0.45 2.38 -0.60
CA TYR A 37 -0.37 3.18 0.61
C TYR A 37 -1.26 2.56 1.69
N ALA A 38 -0.68 2.39 2.88
CA ALA A 38 -1.37 1.93 4.06
C ALA A 38 -0.91 2.73 5.26
N TYR A 39 -1.67 2.63 6.36
CA TYR A 39 -1.29 3.23 7.62
C TYR A 39 -1.70 2.32 8.77
N ASP A 40 -0.98 2.45 9.88
CA ASP A 40 -1.31 1.76 11.11
C ASP A 40 -2.43 2.53 11.82
N LYS A 41 -3.49 1.82 12.22
CA LYS A 41 -4.70 2.45 12.76
C LYS A 41 -4.47 3.17 14.09
N GLU A 42 -3.52 2.69 14.89
CA GLU A 42 -3.24 3.23 16.23
C GLU A 42 -2.23 4.37 16.16
N SER A 43 -1.05 4.11 15.58
CA SER A 43 0.04 5.09 15.50
C SER A 43 -0.17 6.14 14.41
N ARG A 44 -1.04 5.88 13.43
CA ARG A 44 -1.23 6.69 12.21
C ARG A 44 0.01 6.80 11.33
N ASP A 45 0.99 5.93 11.54
CA ASP A 45 2.20 5.89 10.72
C ASP A 45 1.87 5.33 9.34
N GLY A 46 2.12 6.14 8.31
CA GLY A 46 1.97 5.74 6.91
C GLY A 46 3.14 4.92 6.41
N PHE A 47 2.86 3.89 5.61
CA PHE A 47 3.87 3.01 5.01
C PHE A 47 3.37 2.44 3.68
N LEU A 48 4.21 1.65 3.02
CA LEU A 48 3.83 0.89 1.83
C LEU A 48 3.60 -0.58 2.15
N HIS A 49 2.40 -1.05 1.84
CA HIS A 49 2.06 -2.46 1.90
C HIS A 49 2.42 -3.10 0.56
N CYS A 50 3.16 -4.21 0.60
CA CYS A 50 3.56 -4.94 -0.61
C CYS A 50 2.97 -6.36 -0.57
N PHE A 51 2.29 -6.77 -1.63
CA PHE A 51 1.85 -8.15 -1.83
C PHE A 51 2.76 -8.85 -2.84
N ASP A 52 3.36 -9.96 -2.41
CA ASP A 52 4.21 -10.83 -3.23
C ASP A 52 3.36 -11.91 -3.89
N PHE A 53 2.99 -11.74 -5.16
CA PHE A 53 2.20 -12.74 -5.87
C PHE A 53 2.96 -14.05 -6.06
N THR A 54 4.29 -14.05 -6.05
CA THR A 54 5.06 -15.30 -6.20
C THR A 54 4.98 -16.20 -4.97
N ARG A 55 4.71 -15.61 -3.80
CA ARG A 55 4.60 -16.31 -2.51
C ARG A 55 3.19 -16.22 -1.91
N GLU A 56 2.25 -15.63 -2.64
CA GLU A 56 0.86 -15.34 -2.22
C GLU A 56 0.73 -14.75 -0.81
N ARG A 57 1.66 -13.88 -0.41
CA ARG A 57 1.65 -13.28 0.94
C ARG A 57 2.07 -11.83 0.94
N PHE A 58 1.68 -11.12 1.98
CA PHE A 58 2.21 -9.79 2.22
C PHE A 58 3.67 -9.84 2.67
N ARG A 59 4.47 -8.91 2.14
CA ARG A 59 5.82 -8.66 2.63
C ARG A 59 5.78 -7.76 3.87
N GLN A 60 6.93 -7.67 4.54
CA GLN A 60 7.14 -6.69 5.61
C GLN A 60 6.79 -5.28 5.14
N ARG A 61 6.25 -4.46 6.06
CA ARG A 61 5.94 -3.04 5.82
C ARG A 61 7.18 -2.35 5.24
N LEU A 62 7.02 -1.68 4.11
CA LEU A 62 8.09 -0.91 3.49
C LEU A 62 8.04 0.51 4.03
N SER A 63 9.08 0.88 4.77
CA SER A 63 9.25 2.26 5.25
C SER A 63 9.41 3.21 4.06
N PRO A 64 8.58 4.26 3.98
CA PRO A 64 8.68 5.24 2.90
C PRO A 64 9.93 6.10 3.07
N PRO A 65 10.46 6.68 1.97
CA PRO A 65 11.62 7.57 2.03
C PRO A 65 11.32 8.94 2.64
N VAL A 66 10.05 9.23 2.97
CA VAL A 66 9.55 10.47 3.53
C VAL A 66 8.53 10.17 4.62
N ASP A 67 8.38 11.07 5.59
CA ASP A 67 7.38 10.90 6.64
C ASP A 67 5.96 10.99 6.05
N LEU A 68 5.18 9.93 6.23
CA LEU A 68 3.78 9.81 5.79
C LEU A 68 2.79 9.91 6.95
N LYS A 69 3.22 10.40 8.13
CA LYS A 69 2.28 10.84 9.16
C LYS A 69 1.43 11.98 8.62
N ASP A 70 0.12 11.83 8.75
CA ASP A 70 -0.81 12.92 8.53
C ASP A 70 -1.07 13.64 9.85
N GLY A 71 -0.77 14.95 9.89
CA GLY A 71 -0.97 15.77 11.08
C GLY A 71 -2.41 16.30 11.21
N TYR A 72 -3.24 16.16 10.18
CA TYR A 72 -4.53 16.85 10.11
C TYR A 72 -5.63 15.98 9.48
N GLY A 73 -6.23 15.08 10.27
CA GLY A 73 -7.58 14.56 9.99
C GLY A 73 -7.75 13.04 9.88
N TYR A 74 -8.97 12.64 9.54
CA TYR A 74 -9.42 11.23 9.42
C TYR A 74 -8.95 10.53 8.13
N HIS A 75 -8.44 11.30 7.15
CA HIS A 75 -7.93 10.78 5.88
C HIS A 75 -6.41 10.65 5.96
N GLY A 76 -5.83 9.60 5.36
CA GLY A 76 -4.38 9.43 5.36
C GLY A 76 -3.66 10.37 4.38
N CYS A 77 -2.34 10.55 4.55
CA CYS A 77 -1.48 11.42 3.72
C CYS A 77 -1.79 11.33 2.22
N ASN A 78 -1.92 12.48 1.55
CA ASN A 78 -2.11 12.51 0.10
C ASN A 78 -0.84 12.03 -0.61
N VAL A 79 -0.89 10.81 -1.15
CA VAL A 79 0.26 10.15 -1.79
C VAL A 79 -0.14 9.57 -3.13
N SER A 80 0.81 9.57 -4.05
CA SER A 80 0.68 8.93 -5.36
C SER A 80 1.85 7.98 -5.58
N LEU A 81 1.55 6.79 -6.11
CA LEU A 81 2.54 5.80 -6.51
C LEU A 81 2.69 5.81 -8.02
N SER A 82 3.92 5.73 -8.50
CA SER A 82 4.23 5.58 -9.91
C SER A 82 5.46 4.71 -10.11
N SER A 83 5.71 4.28 -11.36
CA SER A 83 6.91 3.56 -11.73
C SER A 83 7.84 4.47 -12.55
N VAL A 84 9.15 4.28 -12.37
CA VAL A 84 10.17 4.95 -13.18
C VAL A 84 10.82 3.90 -14.06
N LYS A 85 10.63 4.03 -15.38
CA LYS A 85 11.11 3.09 -16.40
C LYS A 85 10.65 1.64 -16.15
N GLU A 86 9.53 1.44 -15.45
CA GLU A 86 9.03 0.11 -15.02
C GLU A 86 10.02 -0.70 -14.14
N GLU A 87 11.07 -0.04 -13.64
CA GLU A 87 12.15 -0.69 -12.92
C GLU A 87 12.20 -0.29 -11.44
N LYS A 88 11.72 0.92 -11.13
CA LYS A 88 11.76 1.53 -9.80
C LYS A 88 10.38 2.01 -9.37
N LEU A 89 10.13 1.93 -8.07
CA LEU A 89 8.94 2.49 -7.43
C LEU A 89 9.23 3.94 -7.03
N ALA A 90 8.34 4.86 -7.40
CA ALA A 90 8.36 6.24 -6.96
C ALA A 90 7.14 6.54 -6.08
N LEU A 91 7.36 7.35 -5.06
CA LEU A 91 6.34 7.81 -4.13
C LEU A 91 6.39 9.33 -4.08
N LEU A 92 5.25 9.97 -4.34
CA LEU A 92 5.09 11.42 -4.24
C LEU A 92 4.15 11.73 -3.08
N LYS A 93 4.61 12.50 -2.08
CA LYS A 93 3.76 13.12 -1.07
C LYS A 93 3.28 14.48 -1.59
N ILE A 94 1.98 14.65 -1.70
CA ILE A 94 1.36 15.88 -2.21
C ILE A 94 0.92 16.73 -1.01
N PRO A 95 1.47 17.94 -0.82
CA PRO A 95 0.99 18.83 0.24
C PRO A 95 -0.43 19.31 -0.08
N VAL A 96 -1.28 19.36 0.94
CA VAL A 96 -2.55 20.08 0.90
C VAL A 96 -2.27 21.52 1.30
N TRP A 97 -2.48 22.46 0.37
CA TRP A 97 -2.47 23.88 0.68
C TRP A 97 -3.87 24.27 1.15
N PHE A 98 -3.96 24.87 2.34
CA PHE A 98 -5.16 25.54 2.84
C PHE A 98 -5.13 27.02 2.45
#